data_AF-A0A656D656-F1
#
_entry.id   AF-A0A656D656-F1
#
_cell.length_a   1.000
_cell.length_b   1.000
_cell.length_c   1.000
_cell.angle_alpha   90.00
_cell.angle_beta   90.00
_cell.angle_gamma   90.00
#
_symmetry.space_group_name_H-M   'P 1'
#
loop_
_entity.id
_entity.type
_entity.pdbx_description
1 polymer ?
#
loop_
_entity_poly.entity_id
_entity_poly.type
_entity_poly.pdbx_seq_one_letter_code
_entity_poly.pdbx_strand_id
1 'polypeptide(L)' 'MRSVRLPYPIDVDKVSAEYKDGILKIILPKKEEAKPKEIQINVN' A
#
# COMPACT_ATOMS: atom_id res chain seq x y z
N MET A 1 -1.35 8.48 21.84
CA MET A 1 -0.92 8.10 20.47
C MET A 1 -1.19 6.61 20.29
N ARG A 2 -2.07 6.23 19.37
CA ARG A 2 -2.22 4.83 18.93
C ARG A 2 -1.51 4.70 17.58
N SER A 3 -0.67 3.68 17.43
CA SER A 3 0.09 3.45 16.20
C SER A 3 0.12 1.95 15.92
N VAL A 4 0.04 1.60 14.63
CA VAL A 4 0.08 0.23 14.15
C VAL A 4 1.15 0.16 13.06
N ARG A 5 2.05 -0.81 13.15
CA ARG A 5 3.03 -1.07 12.10
C ARG A 5 2.40 -1.95 11.03
N LEU A 6 2.62 -1.58 9.77
CA LEU A 6 2.14 -2.33 8.62
C LEU A 6 3.29 -3.14 8.02
N PRO A 7 3.03 -4.36 7.53
CA PRO A 7 4.08 -5.23 7.00
C PRO A 7 4.47 -4.91 5.54
N TYR A 8 3.81 -3.95 4.89
CA TYR A 8 4.04 -3.59 3.49
C TYR A 8 3.84 -2.09 3.25
N PRO A 9 4.40 -1.53 2.15
CA PRO A 9 4.20 -0.14 1.78
C PRO A 9 2.74 0.12 1.35
N ILE A 10 2.24 1.29 1.76
CA ILE A 10 0.90 1.80 1.45
C ILE A 10 1.02 2.95 0.45
N ASP A 11 0.06 3.05 -0.46
CA ASP A 11 -0.14 4.24 -1.28
C ASP A 11 -0.85 5.31 -0.45
N VAL A 12 -0.06 6.20 0.17
CA VAL A 12 -0.53 7.20 1.14
C VAL A 12 -1.52 8.18 0.49
N ASP A 13 -1.33 8.50 -0.78
CA ASP A 13 -2.16 9.45 -1.52
C ASP A 13 -3.59 8.93 -1.75
N LYS A 14 -3.81 7.62 -1.60
CA LYS A 14 -5.10 6.95 -1.80
C LYS A 14 -5.73 6.44 -0.50
N VAL A 15 -5.20 6.83 0.65
CA VAL A 15 -5.79 6.46 1.94
C VAL A 15 -7.13 7.16 2.14
N SER A 16 -8.13 6.42 2.64
CA SER A 16 -9.43 6.98 3.01
C SER A 16 -9.90 6.45 4.35
N ALA A 17 -10.78 7.20 5.01
CA ALA A 17 -11.36 6.83 6.30
C ALA A 17 -12.85 7.19 6.35
N GLU A 18 -13.61 6.36 7.04
CA GLU A 18 -15.04 6.54 7.28
C GLU A 18 -15.32 6.32 8.78
N TYR A 19 -16.16 7.18 9.36
CA TYR A 19 -16.62 7.02 10.74
C TYR A 19 -18.14 6.85 10.73
N LYS A 20 -18.59 5.69 11.19
CA LYS A 20 -20.01 5.32 11.19
C LYS A 20 -20.33 4.48 12.42
N ASP A 21 -21.45 4.79 13.08
CA ASP A 21 -21.97 4.04 14.23
C ASP A 21 -20.95 3.80 15.35
N GLY A 22 -20.08 4.79 15.60
CA GLY A 22 -19.04 4.69 16.63
C GLY A 22 -17.76 3.96 16.21
N ILE A 23 -17.67 3.52 14.95
CA ILE A 23 -16.55 2.72 14.43
C ILE A 23 -15.79 3.54 13.37
N LEU A 24 -14.47 3.64 13.56
CA LEU A 24 -13.56 4.19 12.57
C LEU A 24 -13.03 3.08 11.66
N LYS A 25 -13.38 3.15 10.37
CA LYS A 25 -12.86 2.29 9.32
C LYS A 25 -11.84 3.05 8.49
N ILE A 26 -10.65 2.47 8.33
CA ILE A 26 -9.56 3.06 7.54
C ILE A 26 -9.23 2.09 6.40
N ILE A 27 -9.18 2.61 5.17
CA ILE A 27 -8.81 1.87 3.97
C ILE A 27 -7.39 2.30 3.58
N LEU A 28 -6.47 1.34 3.57
CA LEU A 28 -5.05 1.55 3.27
C LEU A 28 -4.67 0.73 2.03
N PRO A 29 -4.71 1.33 0.82
CA PRO A 29 -4.37 0.63 -0.40
C PRO A 29 -2.90 0.21 -0.42
N LYS A 30 -2.62 -1.03 -0.81
CA LYS A 30 -1.24 -1.48 -1.04
C LYS A 30 -0.63 -0.67 -2.17
N LYS A 31 0.66 -0.34 -2.04
CA LYS A 31 1.41 0.24 -3.15
C LYS A 31 1.58 -0.83 -4.24
N GLU A 32 1.30 -0.48 -5.49
CA GLU A 32 1.64 -1.34 -6.62
C GLU A 32 3.17 -1.36 -6.77
N GLU A 33 3.81 -2.43 -6.31
CA GLU A 33 5.19 -2.71 -6.68
C GLU A 33 5.18 -3.14 -8.14
N ALA A 34 5.70 -2.27 -9.01
CA ALA A 34 5.85 -2.57 -10.42
C ALA A 34 6.61 -3.90 -10.58
N LYS A 35 6.05 -4.79 -11.40
CA LYS A 35 6.58 -6.13 -11.70
C LYS A 35 8.09 -6.06 -11.98
N PRO A 36 8.86 -7.10 -11.58
CA PRO A 36 10.30 -7.11 -11.77
C PRO A 36 10.64 -6.84 -13.24
N LYS A 37 11.57 -5.91 -13.48
CA LYS A 37 12.07 -5.59 -14.82
C LYS A 37 12.64 -6.86 -15.43
N GLU A 38 12.09 -7.30 -16.56
CA GLU A 38 12.68 -8.39 -17.33
C GLU A 38 14.10 -7.97 -17.74
N ILE A 39 15.10 -8.71 -17.24
CA ILE A 39 16.50 -8.49 -17.59
C ILE A 39 16.70 -9.15 -18.95
N GLN A 40 16.73 -8.34 -20.03
CA GLN A 40 17.10 -8.84 -21.36
C GLN A 40 18.60 -9.11 -21.37
N ILE A 41 18.99 -10.40 -21.34
CA ILE A 41 20.38 -10.81 -21.49
C ILE A 41 20.65 -10.92 -22.99
N ASN A 42 21.45 -10.01 -23.54
CA ASN A 42 22.04 -10.16 -24.88
C ASN A 42 23.36 -10.94 -24.75
N VAL A 43 23.47 -12.03 -25.49
CA VAL A 43 24.71 -12.81 -25.63
C VAL A 43 25.28 -12.52 -27.01
N ASN A 44 26.52 -12.03 -27.06
CA ASN A 44 27.33 -11.87 -28.28
C ASN A 44 28.28 -13.04 -28.44
#